data_AF-A0A2S9XDC5-F1
#
_entry.id   AF-A0A2S9XDC5-F1
#
_cell.length_a   1.000
_cell.length_b   1.000
_cell.length_c   1.000
_cell.angle_alpha   90.00
_cell.angle_beta   90.00
_cell.angle_gamma   90.00
#
_symmetry.space_group_name_H-M   'P 1'
#
loop_
_entity.id
_entity.type
_entity.pdbx_description
1 polymer ?
#
loop_
_entity_poly.entity_id
_entity_poly.type
_entity_poly.pdbx_seq_one_letter_code
_entity_poly.pdbx_strand_id
1 'polypeptide(L)'
;MTDGGKLRARHLIHVPNTNKAGEQVQVEDIARATAAVIVTCELKGYNSVAVPLMGAFDTGIPAEEAARAIHSEFRSHRGERPIRVLFVARNSDEIDVFEMAIEGLS
;
A
#
# COMPACT_ATOMS: atom_id res chain seq x y z
N MET A 1 11.52 1.77 -9.38
CA MET A 1 12.22 1.77 -8.07
C MET A 1 13.41 2.71 -8.16
N THR A 2 13.69 3.47 -7.11
CA THR A 2 14.86 4.37 -7.02
C THR A 2 15.54 4.22 -5.66
N ASP A 3 16.76 4.75 -5.52
CA ASP A 3 17.43 4.91 -4.22
C ASP A 3 16.64 5.86 -3.30
N GLY A 4 16.79 5.70 -1.97
CA GLY A 4 16.12 6.53 -0.97
C GLY A 4 16.78 7.90 -0.74
N GLY A 5 17.97 8.14 -1.26
CA GLY A 5 18.72 9.38 -1.13
C GLY A 5 19.03 9.72 0.33
N LYS A 6 18.43 10.80 0.83
CA LYS A 6 18.61 11.26 2.23
C LYS A 6 17.66 10.60 3.22
N LEU A 7 16.75 9.74 2.75
CA LEU A 7 15.81 9.03 3.62
C LEU A 7 16.49 7.87 4.34
N ARG A 8 15.91 7.47 5.49
CA ARG A 8 16.32 6.22 6.17
C ARG A 8 15.89 4.97 5.39
N ALA A 9 14.86 5.08 4.55
CA ALA A 9 14.46 4.02 3.65
C ALA A 9 15.57 3.79 2.60
N ARG A 10 15.93 2.53 2.36
CA ARG A 10 16.96 2.17 1.38
C ARG A 10 16.53 2.47 -0.06
N HIS A 11 15.26 2.21 -0.37
CA HIS A 11 14.71 2.37 -1.72
C HIS A 11 13.29 2.90 -1.66
N LEU A 12 12.87 3.53 -2.76
CA LEU A 12 11.49 3.93 -3.03
C LEU A 12 10.90 3.04 -4.13
N ILE A 13 9.77 2.41 -3.81
CA ILE A 13 8.97 1.65 -4.77
C ILE A 13 7.88 2.58 -5.29
N HIS A 14 8.02 2.98 -6.56
CA HIS A 14 7.03 3.80 -7.25
C HIS A 14 6.06 2.86 -7.97
N VAL A 15 4.78 2.94 -7.63
CA VAL A 15 3.75 2.11 -8.26
C VAL A 15 2.62 3.00 -8.76
N PRO A 16 2.30 2.96 -10.07
CA PRO A 16 1.14 3.67 -10.59
C PRO A 16 -0.13 2.99 -10.09
N ASN A 17 -1.10 3.79 -9.64
CA ASN A 17 -2.42 3.35 -9.23
C ASN A 17 -3.51 3.78 -10.23
N THR A 18 -3.11 4.23 -11.42
CA THR A 18 -3.97 4.57 -12.55
C THR A 18 -3.18 4.44 -13.84
N ASN A 19 -3.85 4.22 -14.98
CA ASN A 19 -3.20 4.08 -16.28
C ASN A 19 -2.89 5.44 -16.92
N LYS A 20 -3.70 6.47 -16.63
CA LYS A 20 -3.50 7.84 -17.16
C LYS A 20 -3.78 8.89 -16.09
N ALA A 21 -3.10 10.02 -16.23
CA ALA A 21 -3.33 11.17 -15.36
C ALA A 21 -4.80 11.64 -15.49
N GLY A 22 -5.49 11.78 -14.36
CA GLY A 22 -6.89 12.23 -14.30
C GLY A 22 -7.94 11.13 -14.47
N GLU A 23 -7.55 9.87 -14.71
CA GLU A 23 -8.49 8.75 -14.64
C GLU A 23 -8.84 8.42 -13.18
N GLN A 24 -10.09 8.02 -12.94
CA GLN A 24 -10.54 7.59 -11.61
C GLN A 24 -9.88 6.27 -11.22
N VAL A 25 -9.28 6.26 -10.03
CA VAL A 25 -8.74 5.05 -9.40
C VAL A 25 -9.89 4.14 -8.99
N GLN A 26 -9.77 2.84 -9.24
CA GLN A 26 -10.66 1.80 -8.74
C GLN A 26 -9.98 0.98 -7.63
N VAL A 27 -10.77 0.22 -6.86
CA VAL A 27 -10.26 -0.65 -5.79
C VAL A 27 -9.27 -1.68 -6.34
N GLU A 28 -9.55 -2.23 -7.52
CA GLU A 28 -8.70 -3.20 -8.21
C GLU A 28 -7.34 -2.59 -8.62
N ASP A 29 -7.28 -1.28 -8.87
CA ASP A 29 -6.01 -0.60 -9.15
C ASP A 29 -5.13 -0.57 -7.91
N ILE A 30 -5.73 -0.35 -6.74
CA ILE A 30 -5.01 -0.37 -5.45
C ILE A 30 -4.55 -1.77 -5.08
N ALA A 31 -5.39 -2.78 -5.31
CA ALA A 31 -5.00 -4.17 -5.10
C ALA A 31 -3.81 -4.55 -6.00
N ARG A 32 -3.88 -4.26 -7.31
CA ARG A 32 -2.79 -4.51 -8.25
C ARG A 32 -1.52 -3.75 -7.90
N ALA A 33 -1.64 -2.49 -7.48
CA ALA A 33 -0.49 -1.71 -7.03
C ALA A 33 0.17 -2.34 -5.80
N THR A 34 -0.64 -2.78 -4.83
CA THR A 34 -0.14 -3.43 -3.62
C THR A 34 0.53 -4.77 -3.93
N ALA A 35 -0.05 -5.58 -4.81
CA ALA A 35 0.55 -6.82 -5.29
C ALA A 35 1.92 -6.57 -5.96
N ALA A 36 2.06 -5.51 -6.75
CA ALA A 36 3.34 -5.13 -7.36
C ALA A 36 4.38 -4.72 -6.30
N VAL A 37 3.97 -4.07 -5.21
CA VAL A 37 4.86 -3.79 -4.06
C VAL A 37 5.36 -5.07 -3.42
N ILE A 38 4.45 -6.02 -3.15
CA ILE A 38 4.78 -7.32 -2.54
C ILE A 38 5.80 -8.08 -3.39
N VAL A 39 5.51 -8.25 -4.68
CA VAL A 39 6.41 -8.91 -5.64
C VAL A 39 7.78 -8.21 -5.69
N THR A 40 7.79 -6.88 -5.66
CA THR A 40 9.05 -6.12 -5.64
C THR A 40 9.85 -6.39 -4.36
N CYS A 41 9.18 -6.49 -3.21
CA CYS A 41 9.85 -6.82 -1.95
C CYS A 41 10.46 -8.22 -1.98
N GLU A 42 9.74 -9.21 -2.50
CA GLU A 42 10.25 -10.59 -2.64
C GLU A 42 11.46 -10.66 -3.56
N LEU A 43 11.34 -10.12 -4.79
CA LEU A 43 12.41 -10.14 -5.79
C LEU A 43 13.69 -9.43 -5.33
N LYS A 44 13.55 -8.44 -4.44
CA LYS A 44 14.68 -7.67 -3.90
C LYS A 44 15.12 -8.14 -2.51
N GLY A 45 14.44 -9.13 -1.93
CA GLY A 45 14.72 -9.63 -0.59
C GLY A 45 14.51 -8.58 0.52
N TYR A 46 13.58 -7.64 0.33
CA TYR A 46 13.21 -6.68 1.36
C TYR A 46 12.32 -7.36 2.41
N ASN A 47 12.69 -7.16 3.67
CA ASN A 47 12.00 -7.74 4.83
C ASN A 47 11.06 -6.75 5.53
N SER A 48 11.00 -5.51 5.06
CA SER A 48 10.13 -4.48 5.60
C SER A 48 9.75 -3.47 4.53
N VAL A 49 8.52 -2.97 4.60
CA VAL A 49 7.99 -1.93 3.70
C VAL A 49 7.04 -1.02 4.47
N ALA A 50 7.13 0.28 4.21
CA ALA A 50 6.20 1.28 4.69
C ALA A 50 5.26 1.65 3.53
N VAL A 51 3.96 1.57 3.76
CA VAL A 51 2.93 1.77 2.73
C VAL A 51 1.97 2.87 3.19
N PRO A 52 1.89 4.00 2.48
CA PRO A 52 0.91 5.03 2.78
C PRO A 52 -0.48 4.60 2.32
N LEU A 53 -1.51 5.35 2.71
CA LEU A 53 -2.80 5.25 2.04
C LEU A 53 -2.65 5.67 0.57
N MET A 54 -3.07 4.80 -0.36
CA MET A 54 -2.96 5.02 -1.81
C MET A 54 -4.35 5.06 -2.44
N GLY A 55 -4.60 6.02 -3.34
CA GLY A 55 -5.86 6.11 -4.09
C GLY A 55 -7.01 6.82 -3.38
N ALA A 56 -6.88 7.10 -2.08
CA ALA A 56 -7.79 7.97 -1.34
C ALA A 56 -7.47 9.44 -1.64
N PHE A 57 -8.04 9.95 -2.71
CA PHE A 57 -7.97 11.35 -3.11
C PHE A 57 -9.39 11.89 -3.34
N ASP A 58 -9.55 13.21 -3.45
CA ASP A 58 -10.85 13.90 -3.54
C ASP A 58 -11.77 13.39 -4.68
N THR A 59 -11.22 12.69 -5.67
CA THR A 59 -11.95 12.09 -6.80
C THR A 59 -11.75 10.57 -6.92
N GLY A 60 -11.17 9.94 -5.90
CA GLY A 60 -10.82 8.51 -5.87
C GLY A 60 -11.84 7.65 -5.12
N ILE A 61 -11.40 6.45 -4.73
CA ILE A 61 -12.20 5.53 -3.92
C ILE A 61 -12.25 5.99 -2.45
N PRO A 62 -13.30 5.60 -1.68
CA PRO A 62 -13.33 5.80 -0.24
C PRO A 62 -12.06 5.30 0.44
N ALA A 63 -11.60 6.03 1.45
CA ALA A 63 -10.35 5.75 2.16
C ALA A 63 -10.37 4.35 2.79
N GLU A 64 -11.52 3.92 3.30
CA GLU A 64 -11.75 2.62 3.92
C GLU A 64 -11.62 1.48 2.89
N GLU A 65 -12.10 1.69 1.67
CA GLU A 65 -11.99 0.70 0.59
C GLU A 65 -10.53 0.56 0.14
N ALA A 66 -9.82 1.68 0.00
CA ALA A 66 -8.38 1.68 -0.29
C ALA A 66 -7.58 0.94 0.80
N ALA A 67 -7.81 1.27 2.07
CA ALA A 67 -7.12 0.64 3.19
C ALA A 67 -7.42 -0.85 3.29
N ARG A 68 -8.69 -1.25 3.09
CA ARG A 68 -9.08 -2.67 3.04
C ARG A 68 -8.40 -3.42 1.91
N ALA A 69 -8.32 -2.83 0.71
CA ALA A 69 -7.63 -3.44 -0.42
C ALA A 69 -6.14 -3.64 -0.13
N ILE A 70 -5.45 -2.59 0.35
CA ILE A 70 -4.03 -2.66 0.73
C ILE A 70 -3.82 -3.76 1.78
N HIS A 71 -4.58 -3.73 2.88
CA HIS A 71 -4.42 -4.68 3.97
C HIS A 71 -4.74 -6.11 3.54
N SER A 72 -5.81 -6.32 2.76
CA SER A 72 -6.21 -7.65 2.29
C SER A 72 -5.15 -8.29 1.40
N GLU A 73 -4.50 -7.53 0.53
CA GLU A 73 -3.41 -8.04 -0.32
C GLU A 73 -2.22 -8.52 0.53
N PHE A 74 -1.75 -7.69 1.48
CA PHE A 74 -0.67 -8.08 2.37
C PHE A 74 -1.03 -9.25 3.28
N ARG A 75 -2.26 -9.29 3.81
CA ARG A 75 -2.73 -10.35 4.70
C ARG A 75 -2.93 -11.68 3.97
N SER A 76 -3.35 -11.64 2.71
CA SER A 76 -3.58 -12.84 1.90
C SER A 76 -2.30 -13.40 1.30
N HIS A 77 -1.25 -12.58 1.18
CA HIS A 77 0.02 -12.99 0.64
C HIS A 77 0.69 -14.10 1.48
N ARG A 78 1.27 -15.09 0.78
CA ARG A 78 1.98 -16.23 1.34
C ARG A 78 3.35 -16.35 0.67
N GLY A 79 4.26 -15.44 1.03
CA GLY A 79 5.64 -15.46 0.57
C GLY A 79 6.52 -16.43 1.35
N GLU A 80 7.67 -16.79 0.79
CA GLU A 80 8.66 -17.66 1.45
C GLU A 80 9.25 -17.02 2.72
N ARG A 81 9.23 -15.69 2.81
CA ARG A 81 9.78 -14.92 3.93
C ARG A 81 8.75 -13.91 4.43
N PRO A 82 8.68 -13.69 5.75
CA PRO A 82 7.79 -12.68 6.31
C PRO A 82 8.28 -11.28 5.92
N ILE A 83 7.33 -10.43 5.49
CA ILE A 83 7.55 -9.00 5.25
C ILE A 83 6.86 -8.24 6.38
N ARG A 84 7.61 -7.41 7.12
CA ARG A 84 7.02 -6.48 8.09
C ARG A 84 6.40 -5.30 7.34
N VAL A 85 5.09 -5.15 7.42
CA VAL A 85 4.36 -4.05 6.79
C VAL A 85 4.06 -2.98 7.83
N LEU A 86 4.40 -1.73 7.52
CA LEU A 86 4.01 -0.56 8.31
C LEU A 86 3.05 0.28 7.48
N PHE A 87 1.79 0.40 7.90
CA PHE A 87 0.88 1.37 7.32
C PHE A 87 1.19 2.76 7.86
N VAL A 88 1.35 3.73 6.97
CA VAL A 88 1.75 5.09 7.31
C VAL A 88 0.57 6.03 7.07
N ALA A 89 0.08 6.61 8.15
CA ALA A 89 -0.96 7.62 8.15
C ALA A 89 -0.35 9.02 8.35
N ARG A 90 -0.96 10.03 7.73
CA ARG A 90 -0.57 11.44 7.85
C ARG A 90 -1.23 12.18 9.01
N ASN A 91 -2.41 11.73 9.41
CA ASN A 91 -3.25 12.33 10.45
C ASN A 91 -4.03 11.24 11.20
N SER A 92 -4.79 11.64 12.22
CA SER A 92 -5.65 10.73 13.01
C SER A 92 -6.70 10.02 12.17
N ASP A 93 -7.31 10.72 11.21
CA ASP A 93 -8.40 10.16 10.42
C ASP A 93 -7.90 8.98 9.55
N GLU A 94 -6.70 9.09 8.97
CA GLU A 94 -6.07 7.98 8.25
C GLU A 94 -5.64 6.83 9.19
N ILE A 95 -5.33 7.11 10.46
CA ILE A 95 -5.08 6.05 11.46
C ILE A 95 -6.36 5.24 11.67
N ASP A 96 -7.47 5.93 11.96
CA ASP A 96 -8.78 5.31 12.20
C ASP A 96 -9.18 4.43 10.99
N VAL A 97 -8.98 4.93 9.78
CA VAL A 97 -9.24 4.18 8.53
C VAL A 97 -8.43 2.87 8.47
N PHE A 98 -7.13 2.91 8.79
CA PHE A 98 -6.31 1.71 8.80
C PHE A 98 -6.69 0.75 9.93
N GLU A 99 -6.98 1.25 11.13
CA GLU A 99 -7.43 0.44 12.27
C GLU A 99 -8.73 -0.31 11.93
N MET A 100 -9.72 0.39 11.39
CA MET A 100 -10.97 -0.22 10.91
C MET A 100 -10.74 -1.28 9.84
N ALA A 101 -9.80 -1.07 8.91
CA ALA A 101 -9.46 -2.03 7.89
C ALA A 101 -8.76 -3.29 8.44
N ILE A 102 -8.01 -3.15 9.53
CA ILE A 102 -7.32 -4.26 10.21
C ILE A 102 -8.32 -5.06 11.05
N GLU A 103 -9.12 -4.39 11.86
CA GLU A 103 -10.09 -4.98 12.79
C GLU A 103 -11.27 -5.62 12.05
N GLY A 104 -11.76 -5.01 10.96
CA GLY A 104 -12.90 -5.51 10.19
C GLY A 104 -12.67 -6.84 9.45
N LEU A 105 -11.51 -7.49 9.62
CA LEU A 105 -11.15 -8.80 9.09
C LEU A 105 -10.79 -9.81 10.20
N SER A 106 -10.95 -9.46 11.47
CA SER A 106 -10.66 -10.34 12.63
C SER A 106 -11.70 -11.44 12.79
#